data_AF-A0A9Q9LYC2-F1
#
_entry.id   AF-A0A9Q9LYC2-F1
#
_cell.length_a   1.000
_cell.length_b   1.000
_cell.length_c   1.000
_cell.angle_alpha   90.00
_cell.angle_beta   90.00
_cell.angle_gamma   90.00
#
_symmetry.space_group_name_H-M   'P 1'
#
loop_
_entity.id
_entity.type
_entity.pdbx_description
1 polymer ?
#
loop_
_entity_poly.entity_id
_entity_poly.type
_entity_poly.pdbx_seq_one_letter_code
_entity_poly.pdbx_strand_id
1 'polypeptide(L)'
;MKKPVGGACEKVTNLRDQFSNFSKTGCEMSKKLQKIRNQKYASQDGLCFYCNQPMWLGSSENFCSTHSISRRLASLYQCTAEHLVAASEGGPTSPTNIVAACKYCNSTRHRAKRPLSPDAYKNQVRSRLKMGKWPQLHPPTTALNGRGNSRW
;
A
#
# COMPACT_ATOMS: atom_id res chain seq x y z
N MET A 1 58.80 23.10 28.03
CA MET A 1 58.39 21.70 28.22
C MET A 1 57.53 21.58 29.47
N LYS A 2 56.46 20.76 29.39
CA LYS A 2 55.62 20.19 30.47
C LYS A 2 54.58 21.12 31.14
N LYS A 3 53.31 20.87 30.80
CA LYS A 3 52.11 21.23 31.57
C LYS A 3 52.01 20.34 32.83
N PRO A 4 51.19 20.76 33.80
CA PRO A 4 50.25 19.82 34.42
C PRO A 4 48.80 20.32 34.37
N VAL A 5 47.92 19.34 34.57
CA VAL A 5 46.47 19.31 34.38
C VAL A 5 45.78 18.97 35.71
N GLY A 6 44.51 19.37 35.83
CA GLY A 6 43.54 18.87 36.82
C GLY A 6 43.15 19.93 37.86
N GLY A 7 41.89 20.14 38.23
CA GLY A 7 40.62 19.55 37.82
C GLY A 7 39.53 20.22 38.66
N ALA A 8 38.51 20.78 37.99
CA ALA A 8 37.30 21.36 38.59
C ALA A 8 36.12 20.50 38.11
N CYS A 9 35.29 19.93 38.99
CA CYS A 9 34.14 20.55 39.67
C CYS A 9 32.83 20.03 39.04
N GLU A 10 32.20 19.14 39.80
CA GLU A 10 30.77 18.87 40.01
C GLU A 10 29.73 18.93 38.87
N LYS A 11 29.09 17.75 38.72
CA LYS A 11 27.63 17.48 38.69
C LYS A 11 26.76 18.24 37.69
N VAL A 12 26.31 17.55 36.63
CA VAL A 12 24.89 17.61 36.22
C VAL A 12 24.47 16.34 35.46
N THR A 13 23.46 15.65 35.99
CA THR A 13 22.42 14.80 35.36
C THR A 13 22.66 14.06 34.02
N ASN A 14 22.60 12.73 34.10
CA ASN A 14 21.80 11.80 33.29
C ASN A 14 21.48 12.15 31.82
N LEU A 15 22.19 11.52 30.87
CA LEU A 15 21.74 11.32 29.49
C LEU A 15 22.32 9.99 28.93
N ARG A 16 21.88 8.86 29.49
CA ARG A 16 21.98 7.55 28.83
C ARG A 16 20.58 7.00 28.61
N ASP A 17 19.89 7.62 27.67
CA ASP A 17 18.74 7.04 26.96
C ASP A 17 18.45 7.87 25.70
N GLN A 18 19.41 7.87 24.76
CA GLN A 18 19.26 8.52 23.45
C GLN A 18 19.25 7.50 22.29
N PHE A 19 18.69 6.31 22.51
CA PHE A 19 18.35 5.39 21.41
C PHE A 19 16.92 4.87 21.56
N SER A 20 15.97 5.76 21.81
CA SER A 20 14.59 5.50 21.48
C SER A 20 13.95 6.75 20.91
N ASN A 21 13.16 6.56 19.85
CA ASN A 21 12.25 7.54 19.28
C ASN A 21 12.79 8.41 18.14
N PHE A 22 13.30 7.77 17.09
CA PHE A 22 13.04 8.23 15.73
C PHE A 22 12.07 7.26 15.03
N SER A 23 10.77 7.41 15.32
CA SER A 23 9.69 6.82 14.52
C SER A 23 8.43 7.66 14.71
N LYS A 24 8.43 8.83 14.07
CA LYS A 24 7.21 9.60 13.81
C LYS A 24 7.10 9.78 12.31
N THR A 25 6.55 8.77 11.63
CA THR A 25 5.75 8.89 10.40
C THR A 25 5.29 7.49 9.99
N GLY A 26 3.98 7.24 10.04
CA GLY A 26 3.35 6.05 9.47
C GLY A 26 2.42 5.35 10.46
N CYS A 27 1.12 5.35 10.15
CA CYS A 27 0.14 4.46 10.77
C CYS A 27 0.65 3.01 10.67
N GLU A 28 1.15 2.46 11.78
CA GLU A 28 1.76 1.13 11.84
C GLU A 28 0.65 0.07 11.69
N MET A 29 0.64 -0.61 10.55
CA MET A 29 -0.23 -1.76 10.33
C MET A 29 0.18 -2.87 11.30
N SER A 30 -0.77 -3.41 12.09
CA SER A 30 -0.45 -4.46 13.05
C SER A 30 0.26 -5.65 12.39
N LYS A 31 1.21 -6.28 13.10
CA LYS A 31 1.94 -7.48 12.63
C LYS A 31 1.00 -8.58 12.14
N LYS A 32 -0.17 -8.73 12.79
CA LYS A 32 -1.24 -9.64 12.38
C LYS A 32 -1.78 -9.29 10.99
N LEU A 33 -2.11 -8.03 10.75
CA LEU A 33 -2.64 -7.56 9.47
C LEU A 33 -1.61 -7.67 8.35
N GLN A 34 -0.33 -7.41 8.63
CA GLN A 34 0.76 -7.64 7.68
C GLN A 34 0.88 -9.12 7.30
N LYS A 35 0.80 -10.04 8.27
CA LYS A 35 0.81 -11.48 8.02
C LYS A 35 -0.35 -11.91 7.12
N ILE A 36 -1.57 -11.47 7.44
CA ILE A 36 -2.76 -11.79 6.65
C ILE A 36 -2.64 -11.23 5.23
N ARG A 37 -2.16 -9.98 5.07
CA ARG A 37 -1.91 -9.38 3.75
C ARG A 37 -0.96 -10.23 2.91
N ASN A 38 0.17 -10.64 3.48
CA ASN A 38 1.18 -11.41 2.75
C ASN A 38 0.64 -12.81 2.39
N GLN A 39 -0.10 -13.45 3.29
CA GLN A 39 -0.80 -14.72 3.01
C GLN A 39 -1.80 -14.57 1.87
N LYS A 40 -2.61 -13.50 1.89
CA LYS A 40 -3.62 -13.25 0.86
C LYS A 40 -3.00 -12.92 -0.48
N TYR A 41 -1.94 -12.11 -0.49
CA TYR A 41 -1.15 -11.84 -1.68
C TYR A 41 -0.68 -13.15 -2.32
N ALA A 42 -0.09 -14.07 -1.54
CA ALA A 42 0.38 -15.36 -2.05
C ALA A 42 -0.78 -16.24 -2.57
N SER A 43 -1.89 -16.35 -1.82
CA SER A 43 -3.05 -17.15 -2.25
C SER A 43 -3.82 -16.59 -3.44
N GLN A 44 -3.55 -15.33 -3.80
CA GLN A 44 -4.17 -14.64 -4.94
C GLN A 44 -3.18 -14.51 -6.11
N ASP A 45 -2.08 -15.27 -6.11
CA ASP A 45 -1.02 -15.22 -7.14
C ASP A 45 -0.43 -13.81 -7.34
N GLY A 46 -0.41 -13.01 -6.27
CA GLY A 46 0.02 -11.61 -6.32
C GLY A 46 -0.95 -10.66 -7.06
N LEU A 47 -2.15 -11.13 -7.41
CA LEU A 47 -3.15 -10.36 -8.14
C LEU A 47 -4.10 -9.62 -7.18
N CYS A 48 -4.49 -8.41 -7.57
CA CYS A 48 -5.49 -7.64 -6.85
C CYS A 48 -6.85 -8.34 -6.88
N PHE A 49 -7.49 -8.48 -5.70
CA PHE A 49 -8.81 -9.10 -5.56
C PHE A 49 -9.89 -8.50 -6.48
N TYR A 50 -9.82 -7.18 -6.72
CA TYR A 50 -10.82 -6.46 -7.52
C TYR A 50 -10.47 -6.42 -9.01
N CYS A 51 -9.33 -5.81 -9.39
CA CYS A 51 -8.98 -5.58 -10.79
C CYS A 51 -8.23 -6.74 -11.46
N ASN A 52 -7.79 -7.75 -10.70
CA ASN A 52 -7.02 -8.90 -11.20
C ASN A 52 -5.67 -8.54 -11.86
N GLN A 53 -5.15 -7.34 -11.62
CA GLN A 53 -3.82 -6.94 -12.07
C GLN A 53 -2.76 -7.22 -10.99
N PRO A 54 -1.52 -7.53 -11.40
CA PRO A 54 -0.36 -7.68 -10.51
C PRO A 54 -0.21 -6.55 -9.49
N MET A 55 0.30 -6.91 -8.32
CA MET A 55 0.65 -5.99 -7.23
C MET A 55 2.08 -6.22 -6.76
N TRP A 56 2.58 -5.36 -5.87
CA TRP A 56 3.89 -5.53 -5.23
C TRP A 56 3.85 -5.31 -3.71
N LEU A 57 4.70 -6.02 -2.96
CA LEU A 57 4.83 -5.92 -1.50
C LEU A 57 6.08 -5.15 -1.03
N GLY A 58 7.15 -5.12 -1.85
CA GLY A 58 8.47 -4.61 -1.46
C GLY A 58 8.93 -3.40 -2.27
N SER A 59 9.51 -3.62 -3.45
CA SER A 59 10.11 -2.56 -4.27
C SER A 59 9.20 -2.14 -5.43
N SER A 60 8.88 -0.86 -5.47
CA SER A 60 8.19 -0.25 -6.60
C SER A 60 9.05 -0.23 -7.87
N GLU A 61 10.37 -0.15 -7.72
CA GLU A 61 11.37 -0.11 -8.79
C GLU A 61 11.36 -1.40 -9.60
N ASN A 62 11.45 -2.55 -8.93
CA ASN A 62 11.40 -3.85 -9.59
C ASN A 62 10.09 -4.05 -10.35
N PHE A 63 8.99 -3.58 -9.77
CA PHE A 63 7.67 -3.63 -10.40
C PHE A 63 7.60 -2.72 -11.64
N CYS A 64 8.18 -1.51 -11.57
CA CYS A 64 8.30 -0.61 -12.72
C CYS A 64 9.06 -1.27 -13.87
N SER A 65 10.24 -1.85 -13.59
CA SER A 65 11.08 -2.50 -14.59
C SER A 65 10.37 -3.71 -15.22
N THR A 66 9.78 -4.58 -14.39
CA THR A 66 9.09 -5.81 -14.85
C THR A 66 7.91 -5.50 -15.78
N HIS A 67 7.14 -4.44 -15.47
CA HIS A 67 5.95 -4.10 -16.25
C HIS A 67 6.17 -2.93 -17.23
N SER A 68 7.39 -2.37 -17.29
CA SER A 68 7.71 -1.19 -18.11
C SER A 68 6.75 -0.01 -17.88
N ILE A 69 6.48 0.31 -16.62
CA ILE A 69 5.57 1.40 -16.22
C ILE A 69 6.26 2.50 -15.41
N SER A 70 5.63 3.67 -15.38
CA SER A 70 6.10 4.77 -14.52
C SER A 70 5.94 4.45 -13.04
N ARG A 71 6.82 5.03 -12.20
CA ARG A 71 6.72 4.98 -10.73
C ARG A 71 5.37 5.49 -10.21
N ARG A 72 4.80 6.51 -10.85
CA ARG A 72 3.48 7.04 -10.49
C ARG A 72 2.41 5.97 -10.66
N LEU A 73 2.41 5.27 -11.78
CA LEU A 73 1.47 4.17 -12.03
C LEU A 73 1.73 3.00 -11.07
N ALA A 74 3.00 2.59 -10.90
CA ALA A 74 3.37 1.52 -9.98
C ALA A 74 2.89 1.77 -8.54
N SER A 75 2.91 3.01 -8.07
CA SER A 75 2.42 3.37 -6.73
C SER A 75 0.95 3.00 -6.48
N LEU A 76 0.14 2.92 -7.54
CA LEU A 76 -1.27 2.51 -7.48
C LEU A 76 -1.43 1.00 -7.24
N TYR A 77 -0.40 0.20 -7.58
CA TYR A 77 -0.38 -1.25 -7.50
C TYR A 77 0.34 -1.80 -6.27
N GLN A 78 0.65 -0.94 -5.29
CA GLN A 78 1.12 -1.41 -3.99
C GLN A 78 0.05 -2.31 -3.35
N CYS A 79 0.46 -3.48 -2.87
CA CYS A 79 -0.43 -4.40 -2.17
C CYS A 79 -0.78 -3.87 -0.78
N THR A 80 -2.07 -3.71 -0.52
CA THR A 80 -2.65 -3.35 0.78
C THR A 80 -3.57 -4.47 1.29
N ALA A 81 -3.89 -4.41 2.58
CA ALA A 81 -4.92 -5.26 3.18
C ALA A 81 -6.28 -4.57 3.09
N GLU A 82 -7.24 -5.21 2.45
CA GLU A 82 -8.61 -4.73 2.32
C GLU A 82 -9.53 -5.53 3.24
N HIS A 83 -10.36 -4.85 4.02
CA HIS A 83 -11.44 -5.49 4.78
C HIS A 83 -12.70 -5.57 3.91
N LEU A 84 -13.24 -6.78 3.74
CA LEU A 84 -14.45 -7.00 2.95
C LEU A 84 -15.69 -6.41 3.65
N VAL A 85 -15.82 -6.72 4.94
CA VAL A 85 -16.72 -6.06 5.89
C VAL A 85 -15.92 -5.04 6.68
N ALA A 86 -16.36 -3.78 6.69
CA ALA A 86 -15.63 -2.70 7.33
C ALA A 86 -15.46 -2.96 8.83
N ALA A 87 -14.32 -2.57 9.40
CA ALA A 87 -14.08 -2.69 10.84
C ALA A 87 -15.12 -1.90 11.66
N SER A 88 -15.62 -0.78 11.12
CA SER A 88 -16.71 0.02 11.70
C SER A 88 -18.05 -0.71 11.78
N GLU A 89 -18.24 -1.75 10.97
CA GLU A 89 -19.42 -2.63 10.97
C GLU A 89 -19.16 -3.93 11.75
N GLY A 90 -18.09 -3.98 12.55
CA GLY A 90 -17.71 -5.15 13.35
C GLY A 90 -16.90 -6.21 12.60
N GLY A 91 -16.41 -5.91 11.39
CA GLY A 91 -15.60 -6.83 10.60
C GLY A 91 -14.30 -7.23 11.31
N PRO A 92 -14.04 -8.51 11.60
CA PRO A 92 -12.84 -8.92 12.30
C PRO A 92 -11.60 -8.79 11.42
N THR A 93 -10.45 -8.52 12.05
CA THR A 93 -9.13 -8.67 11.43
C THR A 93 -8.78 -10.16 11.32
N SER A 94 -9.45 -10.87 10.39
CA SER A 94 -9.32 -12.30 10.15
C SER A 94 -8.91 -12.59 8.70
N PRO A 95 -8.26 -13.74 8.42
CA PRO A 95 -8.02 -14.20 7.06
C PRO A 95 -9.30 -14.40 6.24
N THR A 96 -10.47 -14.57 6.86
CA THR A 96 -11.74 -14.74 6.13
C THR A 96 -12.32 -13.40 5.68
N ASN A 97 -12.04 -12.31 6.40
CA ASN A 97 -12.57 -10.97 6.11
C ASN A 97 -11.56 -10.05 5.40
N ILE A 98 -10.32 -10.49 5.22
CA ILE A 98 -9.26 -9.69 4.57
C ILE A 98 -8.87 -10.30 3.24
N VAL A 99 -8.69 -9.44 2.24
CA VAL A 99 -8.11 -9.78 0.94
C VAL A 99 -6.92 -8.87 0.62
N ALA A 100 -6.07 -9.28 -0.32
CA ALA A 100 -5.04 -8.42 -0.87
C ALA A 100 -5.63 -7.60 -2.03
N ALA A 101 -5.54 -6.28 -1.96
CA ALA A 101 -6.01 -5.38 -3.01
C ALA A 101 -4.95 -4.33 -3.33
N CYS A 102 -4.97 -3.80 -4.55
CA CYS A 102 -4.07 -2.71 -4.89
C CYS A 102 -4.53 -1.44 -4.20
N LYS A 103 -3.57 -0.57 -3.89
CA LYS A 103 -3.80 0.73 -3.24
C LYS A 103 -4.91 1.53 -3.93
N TYR A 104 -4.97 1.55 -5.26
CA TYR A 104 -6.01 2.27 -5.99
C TYR A 104 -7.42 1.70 -5.79
N CYS A 105 -7.60 0.38 -5.92
CA CYS A 105 -8.90 -0.24 -5.71
C CYS A 105 -9.39 -0.10 -4.27
N ASN A 106 -8.52 -0.35 -3.30
CA ASN A 106 -8.82 -0.23 -1.87
C ASN A 106 -9.21 1.23 -1.52
N SER A 107 -8.35 2.20 -1.83
CA SER A 107 -8.63 3.62 -1.52
C SER A 107 -9.89 4.15 -2.22
N THR A 108 -10.13 3.75 -3.47
CA THR A 108 -11.33 4.17 -4.20
C THR A 108 -12.61 3.59 -3.59
N ARG A 109 -12.57 2.35 -3.08
CA ARG A 109 -13.72 1.74 -2.40
C ARG A 109 -14.02 2.48 -1.09
N HIS A 110 -13.01 2.77 -0.29
CA HIS A 110 -13.17 3.47 0.98
C HIS A 110 -13.58 4.94 0.86
N ARG A 111 -13.31 5.59 -0.28
CA ARG A 111 -13.77 6.96 -0.56
C ARG A 111 -15.26 7.03 -0.92
N ALA A 112 -15.88 5.91 -1.31
CA ALA A 112 -17.30 5.90 -1.65
C ALA A 112 -18.14 6.09 -0.38
N LYS A 113 -19.03 7.10 -0.37
CA LYS A 113 -19.95 7.36 0.76
C LYS A 113 -20.83 6.16 1.11
N ARG A 114 -21.17 5.36 0.10
CA ARG A 114 -21.90 4.09 0.24
C ARG A 114 -21.10 3.04 -0.54
N PRO A 115 -20.13 2.36 0.10
CA PRO A 115 -19.31 1.39 -0.60
C PRO A 115 -20.19 0.25 -1.09
N LEU A 116 -19.99 -0.16 -2.35
CA LEU A 116 -20.62 -1.37 -2.88
C LEU A 116 -20.17 -2.60 -2.10
N SER A 117 -20.99 -3.66 -2.11
CA SER A 117 -20.54 -4.97 -1.66
C SER A 117 -19.27 -5.37 -2.42
N PRO A 118 -18.37 -6.18 -1.82
CA PRO A 118 -17.11 -6.53 -2.48
C PRO A 118 -17.28 -7.09 -3.90
N ASP A 119 -18.29 -7.94 -4.12
CA ASP A 119 -18.56 -8.54 -5.43
C ASP A 119 -19.12 -7.52 -6.43
N ALA A 120 -20.04 -6.64 -6.01
CA ALA A 120 -20.56 -5.57 -6.86
C ALA A 120 -19.45 -4.59 -7.26
N TYR A 121 -18.56 -4.24 -6.31
CA TYR A 121 -17.40 -3.40 -6.59
C TYR A 121 -16.42 -4.09 -7.54
N LYS A 122 -16.13 -5.38 -7.34
CA LYS A 122 -15.30 -6.19 -8.23
C LYS A 122 -15.82 -6.18 -9.66
N ASN A 123 -17.12 -6.38 -9.85
CA ASN A 123 -17.76 -6.35 -11.16
C ASN A 123 -17.66 -4.96 -11.81
N GLN A 124 -17.90 -3.89 -11.04
CA GLN A 124 -17.76 -2.52 -11.52
C GLN A 124 -16.31 -2.21 -11.94
N VAL A 125 -15.33 -2.55 -11.10
CA VAL A 125 -13.90 -2.34 -11.38
C VAL A 125 -13.50 -3.07 -12.67
N ARG A 126 -13.89 -4.34 -12.82
CA ARG A 126 -13.58 -5.14 -14.03
C ARG A 126 -14.24 -4.58 -15.29
N SER A 127 -15.47 -4.09 -15.19
CA SER A 127 -16.15 -3.40 -16.29
C SER A 127 -15.41 -2.13 -16.70
N ARG A 128 -15.08 -1.26 -15.74
CA ARG A 128 -14.32 -0.02 -15.98
C ARG A 128 -12.92 -0.30 -16.54
N LEU A 129 -12.27 -1.36 -16.08
CA LEU A 129 -10.98 -1.80 -16.61
C LEU A 129 -11.10 -2.13 -18.09
N LYS A 130 -12.08 -2.95 -18.51
CA LYS A 130 -12.32 -3.27 -19.93
C LYS A 130 -12.57 -2.02 -20.79
N MET A 131 -13.20 -0.99 -20.22
CA MET A 131 -13.50 0.27 -20.91
C MET A 131 -12.34 1.28 -20.93
N GLY A 132 -11.17 0.98 -20.36
CA GLY A 132 -10.09 1.97 -20.21
C GLY A 132 -10.36 3.07 -19.17
N LYS A 133 -11.40 2.90 -18.33
CA LYS A 133 -11.83 3.87 -17.30
C LYS A 133 -11.35 3.51 -15.89
N TRP A 134 -10.33 2.67 -15.82
CA TRP A 134 -9.62 2.24 -14.61
C TRP A 134 -8.13 2.16 -14.92
N PRO A 135 -7.21 2.44 -13.96
CA PRO A 135 -5.79 2.29 -14.22
C PRO A 135 -5.47 0.90 -14.75
N GLN A 136 -4.62 0.84 -15.78
CA GLN A 136 -4.14 -0.38 -16.41
C GLN A 136 -2.61 -0.38 -16.41
N LEU A 137 -2.00 -1.54 -16.16
CA LEU A 137 -0.55 -1.72 -16.32
C LEU A 137 -0.11 -1.56 -17.78
N HIS A 138 -0.92 -2.06 -18.71
CA HIS A 138 -0.68 -1.94 -20.13
C HIS A 138 -1.97 -1.38 -20.77
N PRO A 139 -1.91 -0.26 -21.50
CA PRO A 139 -3.06 0.18 -22.28
C PRO A 139 -3.41 -0.91 -23.31
N PRO A 140 -4.69 -1.06 -23.69
CA PRO A 140 -5.05 -1.93 -24.80
C PRO A 140 -4.30 -1.43 -26.04
N THR A 141 -3.74 -2.34 -26.84
CA THR A 141 -2.89 -2.02 -28.00
C THR A 141 -3.51 -0.96 -28.94
N THR A 142 -4.84 -0.83 -28.94
CA THR A 142 -5.62 0.16 -29.69
C THR A 142 -5.44 1.62 -29.22
N ALA A 143 -4.91 1.89 -28.03
CA ALA A 143 -4.86 3.23 -27.43
C ALA A 143 -3.55 4.00 -27.67
N LEU A 144 -2.57 3.44 -28.39
CA LEU A 144 -1.30 4.12 -28.69
C LEU A 144 -1.45 5.33 -29.63
N ASN A 145 -2.64 5.57 -30.18
CA ASN A 145 -2.92 6.70 -31.08
C ASN A 145 -3.55 7.93 -30.42
N GLY A 146 -3.73 7.97 -29.09
CA GLY A 146 -4.44 9.09 -28.45
C GLY A 146 -3.85 9.50 -27.10
N ARG A 147 -3.03 10.56 -27.08
CA ARG A 147 -2.61 11.23 -25.85
C ARG A 147 -3.85 11.76 -25.12
N GLY A 148 -4.05 11.37 -23.86
CA GLY A 148 -5.16 11.85 -23.04
C GLY A 148 -4.81 11.80 -21.56
N ASN A 149 -4.20 12.88 -21.09
CA ASN A 149 -3.90 13.16 -19.69
C ASN A 149 -5.19 13.12 -18.84
N SER A 150 -5.44 12.02 -18.12
CA SER A 150 -6.47 11.97 -17.08
C SER A 150 -5.85 12.15 -15.70
N ARG A 151 -5.98 13.39 -15.21
CA ARG A 151 -5.70 13.82 -13.84
C ARG A 151 -6.57 13.00 -12.87
N TRP A 152 -5.92 12.38 -11.89
CA TRP A 152 -6.55 11.59 -10.82
C TRP A 152 -7.12 12.48 -9.72
#